data_AF-A0A8T5UL02-F1
#
_entry.id   AF-A0A8T5UL02-F1
#
_cell.length_a   1.000
_cell.length_b   1.000
_cell.length_c   1.000
_cell.angle_alpha   90.00
_cell.angle_beta   90.00
_cell.angle_gamma   90.00
#
_symmetry.space_group_name_H-M   'P 1'
#
loop_
_entity.id
_entity.type
_entity.pdbx_description
1 polymer ?
#
loop_
_entity_poly.entity_id
_entity_poly.type
_entity_poly.pdbx_seq_one_letter_code
_entity_poly.pdbx_strand_id
1 'polypeptide(L)'
;AKNYSMVDVALLESVVRDDLNKRAPRRMGVLNPLKVIITNYPENKTEELEFVNNPEDESVGTRMVPFSRELYIEQEDFREDPPKKYFRLGPGREVRLRYGYFIKCEDFLKDENGDVVEVHCTYDPETRGGFAPDGRRVKGTLHWVSAQHAISAEIRLYDRLFIVENPMDT
;
A
#
# COMPACT_ATOMS: atom_id res chain seq x y z
N ALA A 1 -27.19 -37.78 17.40
CA ALA A 1 -26.58 -37.00 18.49
C ALA A 1 -26.17 -35.64 17.94
N LYS A 2 -26.44 -34.54 18.65
CA LYS A 2 -25.91 -33.21 18.27
C LYS A 2 -24.48 -33.12 18.80
N ASN A 3 -23.51 -32.92 17.92
CA ASN A 3 -22.13 -32.64 18.31
C ASN A 3 -22.03 -31.15 18.62
N TYR A 4 -21.76 -30.81 19.88
CA TYR A 4 -21.38 -29.47 20.28
C TYR A 4 -19.85 -29.41 20.26
N SER A 5 -19.30 -28.93 19.14
CA SER A 5 -17.86 -28.66 19.00
C SER A 5 -17.65 -27.17 18.82
N MET A 6 -16.65 -26.61 19.50
CA MET A 6 -16.20 -25.25 19.23
C MET A 6 -15.65 -25.18 17.80
N VAL A 7 -16.03 -24.14 17.07
CA VAL A 7 -15.54 -23.88 15.72
C VAL A 7 -14.48 -22.80 15.82
N ASP A 8 -13.32 -23.04 15.20
CA ASP A 8 -12.24 -22.07 15.15
C ASP A 8 -12.71 -20.78 14.43
N VAL A 9 -12.49 -19.63 15.07
CA VAL A 9 -12.79 -18.31 14.51
C VAL A 9 -12.07 -18.06 13.18
N ALA A 10 -10.93 -18.71 12.94
CA ALA A 10 -10.21 -18.65 11.67
C ALA A 10 -11.08 -19.10 10.49
N LEU A 11 -12.02 -20.04 10.70
CA LEU A 11 -12.97 -20.45 9.66
C LEU A 11 -13.93 -19.30 9.30
N LEU A 12 -14.46 -18.59 10.31
CA LEU A 12 -15.31 -17.42 10.08
C LEU A 12 -14.56 -16.33 9.33
N GLU A 13 -13.34 -16.00 9.77
CA GLU A 13 -12.49 -15.02 9.10
C GLU A 13 -12.20 -15.43 7.64
N SER A 14 -11.94 -16.72 7.38
CA SER A 14 -11.72 -17.24 6.02
C SER A 14 -12.95 -17.04 5.13
N VAL A 15 -14.14 -17.42 5.61
CA VAL A 15 -15.40 -17.27 4.85
C VAL A 15 -15.68 -15.81 4.53
N VAL A 16 -15.47 -14.90 5.49
CA VAL A 16 -15.63 -13.46 5.27
C VAL A 16 -14.61 -12.93 4.25
N ARG A 17 -13.35 -13.38 4.33
CA ARG A 17 -12.31 -13.00 3.34
C ARG A 17 -12.68 -13.50 1.93
N ASP A 18 -13.14 -14.73 1.79
CA ASP A 18 -13.51 -15.32 0.50
C ASP A 18 -14.70 -14.61 -0.15
N ASP A 19 -15.71 -14.25 0.64
CA ASP A 19 -16.86 -13.44 0.20
C ASP A 19 -16.41 -12.05 -0.27
N LEU A 20 -15.67 -11.33 0.59
CA LEU A 20 -15.23 -9.96 0.28
C LEU A 20 -14.22 -9.92 -0.86
N ASN A 21 -13.36 -10.94 -1.02
CA ASN A 21 -12.42 -11.01 -2.14
C ASN A 21 -13.17 -10.95 -3.49
N LYS A 22 -14.35 -11.55 -3.59
CA LYS A 22 -15.13 -11.59 -4.83
C LYS A 22 -15.89 -10.30 -5.10
N ARG A 23 -16.43 -9.63 -4.07
CA ARG A 23 -17.37 -8.51 -4.27
C ARG A 23 -16.84 -7.13 -3.90
N ALA A 24 -15.80 -7.03 -3.08
CA ALA A 24 -15.35 -5.73 -2.56
C ALA A 24 -14.47 -4.99 -3.57
N PRO A 25 -14.80 -3.72 -3.92
CA PRO A 25 -13.91 -2.88 -4.70
C PRO A 25 -12.60 -2.62 -3.95
N ARG A 26 -11.45 -2.81 -4.62
CA ARG A 26 -10.13 -2.48 -4.09
C ARG A 26 -9.95 -0.98 -4.06
N ARG A 27 -9.49 -0.46 -2.92
CA ARG A 27 -9.14 0.94 -2.69
C ARG A 27 -7.73 1.01 -2.10
N MET A 28 -7.13 2.19 -2.18
CA MET A 28 -5.87 2.48 -1.48
C MET A 28 -6.18 3.39 -0.31
N GLY A 29 -5.59 3.07 0.82
CA GLY A 29 -5.52 3.90 2.01
C GLY A 29 -4.16 3.68 2.62
N VAL A 30 -3.65 4.70 3.30
CA VAL A 30 -2.37 4.65 4.01
C VAL A 30 -2.69 4.90 5.47
N LEU A 31 -2.27 3.99 6.35
CA LEU A 31 -2.60 4.04 7.78
C LEU A 31 -1.57 4.85 8.56
N ASN A 32 -0.29 4.61 8.28
CA ASN A 32 0.85 5.28 8.88
C ASN A 32 1.56 6.10 7.80
N PRO A 33 1.11 7.33 7.50
CA PRO A 33 1.57 8.05 6.32
C PRO A 33 3.01 8.55 6.43
N LEU A 34 3.85 8.06 5.53
CA LEU A 34 5.17 8.61 5.23
C LEU A 34 5.10 9.43 3.95
N LYS A 35 5.54 10.69 4.02
CA LYS A 35 5.54 11.59 2.87
C LYS A 35 6.63 11.19 1.87
N VAL A 36 6.27 11.14 0.60
CA VAL A 36 7.18 10.93 -0.53
C VAL A 36 7.10 12.11 -1.49
N ILE A 37 8.24 12.68 -1.84
CA ILE A 37 8.35 13.72 -2.87
C ILE A 37 9.07 13.13 -4.09
N ILE A 38 8.40 13.14 -5.25
CA ILE A 38 9.00 12.74 -6.51
C ILE A 38 9.71 13.94 -7.13
N THR A 39 11.01 14.05 -6.90
CA THR A 39 11.80 15.26 -7.16
C THR A 39 11.88 15.64 -8.63
N ASN A 40 11.83 14.67 -9.55
CA ASN A 40 11.79 14.88 -10.99
C ASN A 40 10.37 14.90 -11.59
N TYR A 41 9.31 14.91 -10.78
CA TYR A 41 7.93 15.12 -11.23
C TYR A 41 7.54 16.61 -11.14
N PRO A 42 6.90 17.21 -12.16
CA PRO A 42 6.55 18.64 -12.14
C PRO A 42 5.58 18.99 -11.00
N GLU A 43 5.84 20.08 -10.29
CA GLU A 43 5.07 20.49 -9.09
C GLU A 43 3.58 20.74 -9.34
N ASN A 44 3.25 21.37 -10.46
CA ASN A 44 1.87 21.76 -10.81
C ASN A 44 1.20 20.77 -11.78
N LYS A 45 1.72 19.54 -11.87
CA LYS A 45 1.14 18.50 -12.70
C LYS A 45 0.42 17.49 -11.81
N THR A 46 -0.80 17.19 -12.20
CA THR A 46 -1.55 16.03 -11.74
C THR A 46 -1.91 15.22 -12.97
N GLU A 47 -1.81 13.90 -12.88
CA GLU A 47 -2.29 13.00 -13.90
C GLU A 47 -3.25 11.98 -13.31
N GLU A 48 -4.12 11.46 -14.15
CA GLU A 48 -5.05 10.42 -13.76
C GLU A 48 -4.53 9.06 -14.23
N LEU A 49 -4.43 8.12 -13.28
CA LEU A 49 -4.05 6.74 -13.51
C LEU A 49 -5.28 5.85 -13.43
N GLU A 50 -5.44 4.95 -14.39
CA GLU A 50 -6.58 4.03 -14.41
C GLU A 50 -6.33 2.82 -13.49
N PHE A 51 -7.24 2.61 -12.55
CA PHE A 51 -7.20 1.53 -11.57
C PHE A 51 -8.40 0.59 -11.78
N VAL A 52 -8.12 -0.71 -11.86
CA VAL A 52 -9.18 -1.73 -11.83
C VAL A 52 -9.86 -1.72 -10.45
N ASN A 53 -11.20 -1.71 -10.42
CA ASN A 53 -11.95 -1.73 -9.18
C ASN A 53 -11.92 -3.11 -8.51
N ASN A 54 -12.03 -4.19 -9.26
CA ASN A 54 -12.01 -5.54 -8.71
C ASN A 54 -11.30 -6.51 -9.67
N PRO A 55 -10.16 -7.10 -9.29
CA PRO A 55 -9.47 -8.07 -10.15
C PRO A 55 -10.24 -9.39 -10.31
N GLU A 56 -11.18 -9.70 -9.41
CA GLU A 56 -12.02 -10.90 -9.49
C GLU A 56 -13.29 -10.67 -10.34
N ASP A 57 -13.60 -9.41 -10.68
CA ASP A 57 -14.80 -9.04 -11.43
C ASP A 57 -14.56 -7.77 -12.27
N GLU A 58 -14.18 -7.98 -13.53
CA GLU A 58 -13.95 -6.90 -14.49
C GLU A 58 -15.19 -6.05 -14.75
N SER A 59 -16.41 -6.55 -14.49
CA SER A 59 -17.66 -5.80 -14.73
C SER A 59 -17.84 -4.61 -13.79
N VAL A 60 -17.12 -4.59 -12.65
CA VAL A 60 -17.07 -3.44 -11.72
C VAL A 60 -16.30 -2.27 -12.33
N GLY A 61 -15.60 -2.48 -13.44
CA GLY A 61 -14.94 -1.46 -14.24
C GLY A 61 -13.70 -0.86 -13.58
N THR A 62 -13.33 0.32 -14.06
CA THR A 62 -12.14 1.06 -13.62
C THR A 62 -12.51 2.35 -12.92
N ARG A 63 -11.52 3.01 -12.32
CA ARG A 63 -11.62 4.38 -11.82
C ARG A 63 -10.33 5.13 -12.11
N MET A 64 -10.45 6.44 -12.26
CA MET A 64 -9.29 7.33 -12.33
C MET A 64 -8.81 7.67 -10.91
N VAL A 65 -7.50 7.61 -10.69
CA VAL A 65 -6.84 7.93 -9.42
C VAL A 65 -5.77 8.99 -9.69
N PRO A 66 -5.80 10.13 -8.96
CA PRO A 66 -4.84 11.20 -9.17
C PRO A 66 -3.45 10.78 -8.69
N PHE A 67 -2.45 11.05 -9.53
CA PHE A 67 -1.03 10.94 -9.25
C PHE A 67 -0.41 12.34 -9.34
N SER A 68 0.41 12.66 -8.35
CA SER A 68 1.03 13.98 -8.17
C SER A 68 2.46 13.83 -7.70
N ARG A 69 3.19 14.95 -7.64
CA ARG A 69 4.54 15.02 -7.09
C ARG A 69 4.64 14.51 -5.65
N GLU A 70 3.67 14.86 -4.81
CA GLU A 70 3.65 14.51 -3.38
C GLU A 70 2.68 13.35 -3.14
N LEU A 71 3.17 12.28 -2.52
CA LEU A 71 2.43 11.07 -2.20
C LEU A 71 2.57 10.71 -0.73
N TYR A 72 1.68 9.86 -0.23
CA TYR A 72 1.87 9.11 1.01
C TYR A 72 2.00 7.62 0.70
N ILE A 73 2.90 6.95 1.41
CA ILE A 73 3.06 5.49 1.50
C ILE A 73 3.03 5.07 2.97
N GLU A 74 3.03 3.78 3.29
CA GLU A 74 3.16 3.36 4.69
C GLU A 74 4.57 3.64 5.23
N GLN A 75 4.64 4.02 6.51
CA GLN A 75 5.90 4.18 7.23
C GLN A 75 6.74 2.89 7.18
N GLU A 76 6.11 1.72 7.27
CA GLU A 76 6.82 0.44 7.19
C GLU A 76 7.26 0.06 5.76
N ASP A 77 6.89 0.84 4.74
CA ASP A 77 7.36 0.66 3.37
C ASP A 77 8.76 1.24 3.14
N PHE A 78 9.32 2.00 4.08
CA PHE A 78 10.67 2.55 4.01
C PHE A 78 11.59 2.01 5.11
N ARG A 79 12.84 1.72 4.77
CA ARG A 79 13.92 1.48 5.74
C ARG A 79 15.24 2.06 5.25
N GLU A 80 15.93 2.76 6.15
CA GLU A 80 17.27 3.31 5.92
C GLU A 80 18.34 2.21 5.79
N ASP A 81 18.33 1.21 6.68
CA ASP A 81 19.17 0.01 6.59
C ASP A 81 18.31 -1.24 6.29
N PRO A 82 17.91 -1.43 5.02
CA PRO A 82 16.99 -2.49 4.65
C PRO A 82 17.69 -3.86 4.56
N PRO A 83 17.22 -4.90 5.28
CA PRO A 83 17.83 -6.22 5.22
C PRO A 83 17.73 -6.86 3.82
N LYS A 84 18.51 -7.92 3.55
CA LYS A 84 18.58 -8.56 2.22
C LYS A 84 17.22 -9.05 1.68
N LYS A 85 16.32 -9.48 2.56
CA LYS A 85 14.96 -9.97 2.22
C LYS A 85 13.89 -8.88 2.34
N TYR A 86 14.28 -7.62 2.30
CA TYR A 86 13.37 -6.47 2.28
C TYR A 86 13.15 -6.01 0.85
N PHE A 87 11.91 -6.06 0.36
CA PHE A 87 11.56 -5.75 -1.03
C PHE A 87 10.82 -4.42 -1.18
N ARG A 88 10.95 -3.51 -0.20
CA ARG A 88 10.32 -2.19 -0.21
C ARG A 88 11.37 -1.08 -0.36
N LEU A 89 11.01 0.19 -0.14
CA LEU A 89 11.89 1.34 -0.36
C LEU A 89 13.01 1.42 0.68
N GLY A 90 14.16 1.87 0.21
CA GLY A 90 15.30 2.24 1.04
C GLY A 90 16.33 2.95 0.16
N PRO A 91 17.38 3.54 0.74
CA PRO A 91 18.36 4.33 0.00
C PRO A 91 18.90 3.59 -1.23
N GLY A 92 18.77 4.21 -2.42
CA GLY A 92 19.20 3.67 -3.70
C GLY A 92 18.35 2.52 -4.26
N ARG A 93 17.28 2.09 -3.57
CA ARG A 93 16.40 1.00 -4.02
C ARG A 93 15.23 1.53 -4.84
N GLU A 94 14.87 0.73 -5.83
CA GLU A 94 13.73 0.97 -6.71
C GLU A 94 12.56 0.03 -6.37
N VAL A 95 11.33 0.56 -6.38
CA VAL A 95 10.09 -0.18 -6.18
C VAL A 95 9.05 0.25 -7.20
N ARG A 96 7.98 -0.53 -7.34
CA ARG A 96 6.80 -0.16 -8.13
C ARG A 96 5.74 0.49 -7.23
N LEU A 97 5.17 1.59 -7.67
CA LEU A 97 3.90 2.08 -7.15
C LEU A 97 2.75 1.34 -7.83
N ARG A 98 1.78 0.83 -7.07
CA ARG A 98 0.64 0.07 -7.62
C ARG A 98 -0.09 0.90 -8.66
N TYR A 99 -0.24 0.37 -9.88
CA TYR A 99 -0.77 1.05 -11.09
C TYR A 99 -0.06 2.36 -11.50
N GLY A 100 1.06 2.69 -10.87
CA GLY A 100 1.85 3.89 -11.17
C GLY A 100 3.16 3.54 -11.87
N TYR A 101 4.21 4.17 -11.39
CA TYR A 101 5.56 4.11 -11.95
C TYR A 101 6.51 3.33 -11.05
N PHE A 102 7.71 3.07 -11.54
CA PHE A 102 8.84 2.75 -10.70
C PHE A 102 9.38 4.03 -10.08
N ILE A 103 9.69 3.97 -8.79
CA ILE A 103 10.32 5.05 -8.05
C ILE A 103 11.57 4.54 -7.36
N LYS A 104 12.60 5.39 -7.32
CA LYS A 104 13.88 5.11 -6.67
C LYS A 104 14.12 6.14 -5.58
N CYS A 105 14.42 5.66 -4.36
CA CYS A 105 14.81 6.55 -3.27
C CYS A 105 16.20 7.11 -3.53
N GLU A 106 16.32 8.43 -3.56
CA GLU A 106 17.59 9.14 -3.67
C GLU A 106 18.04 9.69 -2.31
N ASP A 107 17.11 10.23 -1.52
CA ASP A 107 17.40 10.84 -0.23
C ASP A 107 16.20 10.72 0.72
N PHE A 108 16.39 11.06 1.99
CA PHE A 108 15.32 11.11 2.99
C PHE A 108 15.68 12.09 4.11
N LEU A 109 14.64 12.64 4.76
CA LEU A 109 14.77 13.55 5.88
C LEU A 109 14.34 12.85 7.17
N LYS A 110 15.05 13.17 8.25
CA LYS A 110 14.71 12.79 9.61
C LYS A 110 14.34 14.01 10.43
N ASP A 111 13.49 13.81 11.41
CA ASP A 111 13.22 14.82 12.44
C ASP A 111 14.31 14.82 13.54
N GLU A 112 14.10 15.64 14.57
CA GLU A 112 15.01 15.76 15.72
C GLU A 112 15.10 14.48 16.56
N ASN A 113 14.10 13.60 16.48
CA ASN A 113 14.08 12.31 17.18
C ASN A 113 14.77 11.20 16.37
N GLY A 114 15.14 11.50 15.11
CA GLY A 114 15.74 10.54 14.19
C GLY A 114 14.72 9.72 13.39
N ASP A 115 13.43 10.05 13.49
CA ASP A 115 12.37 9.40 12.74
C ASP A 115 12.31 9.93 11.32
N VAL A 116 12.14 9.03 10.35
CA VAL A 116 12.06 9.41 8.93
C VAL A 116 10.69 10.04 8.68
N VAL A 117 10.68 11.29 8.21
CA VAL A 117 9.45 12.07 7.99
C VAL A 117 9.16 12.33 6.52
N GLU A 118 10.17 12.27 5.66
CA GLU A 118 10.02 12.53 4.24
C GLU A 118 11.05 11.73 3.44
N VAL A 119 10.64 11.17 2.31
CA VAL A 119 11.51 10.42 1.39
C VAL A 119 11.49 11.10 0.03
N HIS A 120 12.67 11.36 -0.53
CA HIS A 120 12.85 11.97 -1.83
C HIS A 120 13.18 10.89 -2.85
N CYS A 121 12.29 10.74 -3.82
CA CYS A 121 12.41 9.74 -4.87
C CYS A 121 12.52 10.40 -6.24
N THR A 122 13.13 9.70 -7.18
CA THR A 122 12.90 9.93 -8.61
C THR A 122 11.90 8.90 -9.13
N TYR A 123 11.17 9.23 -10.20
CA TYR A 123 10.36 8.26 -10.95
C TYR A 123 10.91 8.05 -12.35
N ASP A 124 10.60 6.89 -12.93
CA ASP A 124 10.86 6.60 -14.34
C ASP A 124 9.56 6.78 -15.17
N PRO A 125 9.47 7.78 -16.06
CA PRO A 125 8.29 8.01 -16.90
C PRO A 125 7.95 6.87 -17.85
N GLU A 126 8.95 6.08 -18.27
CA GLU A 126 8.77 4.96 -19.21
C GLU A 126 8.13 3.73 -18.54
N THR A 127 7.99 3.76 -17.21
CA THR A 127 7.48 2.64 -16.42
C THR A 127 6.00 2.73 -16.07
N ARG A 128 5.24 3.57 -16.80
CA ARG A 128 3.79 3.76 -16.58
C ARG A 128 3.05 2.43 -16.59
N GLY A 129 2.23 2.18 -15.59
CA GLY A 129 1.51 0.91 -15.44
C GLY A 129 2.38 -0.20 -14.84
N GLY A 130 3.66 0.07 -14.57
CA GLY A 130 4.57 -0.76 -13.79
C GLY A 130 5.26 -1.89 -14.54
N PHE A 131 5.62 -1.63 -15.79
CA PHE A 131 6.55 -2.43 -16.59
C PHE A 131 7.66 -1.52 -17.13
N ALA A 132 8.92 -1.95 -17.06
CA ALA A 132 10.04 -1.19 -17.62
C ALA A 132 10.45 -1.73 -19.00
N PRO A 133 10.58 -0.87 -20.03
CA PRO A 133 10.91 -1.29 -21.38
C PRO A 133 12.32 -1.88 -21.52
N ASP A 134 13.23 -1.50 -20.63
CA ASP A 134 14.59 -2.05 -20.52
C ASP A 134 14.64 -3.47 -19.91
N GLY A 135 13.49 -4.00 -19.49
CA GLY A 135 13.35 -5.33 -18.90
C GLY A 135 13.70 -5.42 -17.42
N ARG A 136 14.05 -4.31 -16.76
CA ARG A 136 14.36 -4.34 -15.32
C ARG A 136 13.12 -4.66 -14.50
N ARG A 137 13.32 -5.40 -13.42
CA ARG A 137 12.25 -5.86 -12.53
C ARG A 137 12.52 -5.41 -11.11
N VAL A 138 11.53 -4.78 -10.51
CA VAL A 138 11.51 -4.46 -9.10
C VAL A 138 10.84 -5.58 -8.31
N LYS A 139 11.27 -5.79 -7.06
CA LYS A 139 10.81 -6.92 -6.24
C LYS A 139 9.56 -6.63 -5.41
N GLY A 140 9.19 -5.36 -5.24
CA GLY A 140 8.03 -4.96 -4.45
C GLY A 140 7.14 -3.96 -5.16
N THR A 141 5.87 -4.02 -4.79
CA THR A 141 4.84 -3.06 -5.20
C THR A 141 4.22 -2.45 -3.96
N LEU A 142 4.21 -1.14 -3.86
CA LEU A 142 3.64 -0.39 -2.74
C LEU A 142 2.30 0.20 -3.14
N HIS A 143 1.33 0.20 -2.22
CA HIS A 143 0.19 1.11 -2.34
C HIS A 143 0.60 2.51 -1.91
N TRP A 144 -0.18 3.48 -2.34
CA TRP A 144 0.12 4.90 -2.14
C TRP A 144 -1.16 5.72 -2.31
N VAL A 145 -1.14 6.97 -1.87
CA VAL A 145 -2.19 7.95 -2.19
C VAL A 145 -1.55 9.28 -2.54
N SER A 146 -2.18 10.08 -3.42
CA SER A 146 -1.73 11.45 -3.67
C SER A 146 -1.96 12.32 -2.43
N ALA A 147 -0.93 13.00 -1.94
CA ALA A 147 -1.03 13.82 -0.73
C ALA A 147 -2.01 15.00 -0.89
N GLN A 148 -2.16 15.52 -2.11
CA GLN A 148 -3.04 16.65 -2.43
C GLN A 148 -4.53 16.25 -2.54
N HIS A 149 -4.81 14.96 -2.81
CA HIS A 149 -6.17 14.48 -3.10
C HIS A 149 -6.67 13.44 -2.08
N ALA A 150 -5.80 12.97 -1.19
CA ALA A 150 -6.17 12.04 -0.14
C ALA A 150 -7.20 12.66 0.82
N ILE A 151 -8.11 11.81 1.30
CA ILE A 151 -9.11 12.20 2.29
C ILE A 151 -8.63 11.69 3.65
N SER A 152 -8.46 12.60 4.61
CA SER A 152 -8.18 12.22 5.99
C SER A 152 -9.36 11.45 6.59
N ALA A 153 -9.08 10.31 7.21
CA ALA A 153 -10.09 9.46 7.82
C ALA A 153 -9.57 8.83 9.11
N GLU A 154 -10.46 8.64 10.09
CA GLU A 154 -10.19 7.79 11.25
C GLU A 154 -10.42 6.33 10.86
N ILE A 155 -9.38 5.51 10.99
CA ILE A 155 -9.46 4.07 10.71
C ILE A 155 -9.41 3.30 12.03
N ARG A 156 -10.37 2.40 12.23
CA ARG A 156 -10.45 1.53 13.43
C ARG A 156 -10.03 0.12 13.07
N LEU A 157 -8.87 -0.28 13.54
CA LEU A 157 -8.36 -1.65 13.39
C LEU A 157 -8.95 -2.50 14.52
N TYR A 158 -9.83 -3.43 14.15
CA TYR A 158 -10.39 -4.41 15.08
C TYR A 158 -9.59 -5.71 15.03
N ASP A 159 -9.50 -6.37 16.18
CA ASP A 159 -8.94 -7.72 16.34
C ASP A 159 -9.87 -8.55 17.24
N ARG A 160 -9.50 -9.79 17.51
CA ARG A 160 -10.21 -10.70 18.42
C ARG A 160 -10.40 -10.04 19.79
N LEU A 161 -11.63 -10.08 20.29
CA LEU A 161 -11.97 -9.52 21.59
C LEU A 161 -11.25 -10.23 22.75
N PHE A 162 -10.93 -11.51 22.59
CA PHE A 162 -10.25 -12.34 23.57
C PHE A 162 -9.02 -12.99 22.95
N ILE A 163 -7.94 -13.14 23.73
CA ILE A 163 -6.70 -13.79 23.32
C ILE A 163 -6.69 -15.31 23.61
N VAL A 164 -7.67 -15.78 24.38
CA VAL A 164 -7.85 -17.19 24.74
C VAL A 164 -8.85 -17.85 23.79
N GLU A 165 -8.66 -19.14 23.52
CA GLU A 165 -9.52 -19.92 22.63
C GLU A 165 -10.96 -20.02 23.16
N ASN A 166 -11.12 -20.30 24.46
CA ASN A 166 -12.41 -20.29 25.13
C ASN A 166 -12.47 -19.24 26.24
N PRO A 167 -13.08 -18.06 26.01
CA PRO A 167 -13.24 -17.04 27.05
C PRO A 167 -14.29 -17.41 28.10
N MET A 168 -15.06 -18.48 27.90
CA MET A 168 -16.07 -18.94 28.86
C MET A 168 -15.52 -19.91 29.91
N ASP A 169 -14.28 -20.37 29.76
CA ASP A 169 -13.61 -21.27 30.72
C ASP A 169 -12.84 -20.51 31.82
N THR A 170 -12.89 -19.18 31.80
CA THR A 170 -12.33 -18.26 32.81
C THR A 170 -13.42 -17.53 33.55
#